data_AF-A0A662JAD0-F1
#
_entry.id   AF-A0A662JAD0-F1
#
_cell.length_a   1.000
_cell.length_b   1.000
_cell.length_c   1.000
_cell.angle_alpha   90.00
_cell.angle_beta   90.00
_cell.angle_gamma   90.00
#
_symmetry.space_group_name_H-M   'P 1'
#
loop_
_entity.id
_entity.type
_entity.pdbx_description
1 polymer ?
#
loop_
_entity_poly.entity_id
_entity_poly.type
_entity_poly.pdbx_seq_one_letter_code
_entity_poly.pdbx_strand_id
1 'polypeptide(L)'
;MGAPLRLAVPSAVEDLARKALEIALNHYGSLLEGVAVRTVRAYCEEEKPFVEVYLFLEELPLEEMDAASALLLSLEDGLYSGVAVFTFTTAEAQRRVDALASALSEGVIVYDKRGVVSKLREVK
;
A
#
# COMPACT_ATOMS: atom_id res chain seq x y z
N MET A 1 12.36 -29.80 -11.49
CA MET A 1 11.05 -29.15 -11.71
C MET A 1 10.73 -28.34 -10.47
N GLY A 2 10.98 -27.03 -10.50
CA GLY A 2 10.70 -26.15 -9.36
C GLY A 2 9.22 -25.78 -9.36
N ALA A 3 8.51 -26.06 -8.26
CA ALA A 3 7.14 -25.61 -8.07
C ALA A 3 7.09 -24.07 -8.17
N PRO A 4 6.03 -23.49 -8.77
CA PRO A 4 5.86 -22.05 -8.74
C PRO A 4 5.64 -21.65 -7.29
N LEU A 5 6.55 -20.84 -6.75
CA LEU A 5 6.37 -20.11 -5.50
C LEU A 5 5.15 -19.20 -5.69
N ARG A 6 3.95 -19.73 -5.43
CA ARG A 6 2.86 -18.91 -4.93
C ARG A 6 3.38 -18.35 -3.61
N LEU A 7 3.95 -17.15 -3.66
CA LEU A 7 4.18 -16.34 -2.47
C LEU A 7 2.84 -16.27 -1.77
N ALA A 8 2.64 -17.14 -0.77
CA ALA A 8 1.55 -17.02 0.16
C ALA A 8 1.79 -15.65 0.82
N VAL A 9 1.01 -14.66 0.41
CA VAL A 9 0.95 -13.39 1.12
C VAL A 9 0.64 -13.79 2.56
N PRO A 10 1.53 -13.50 3.53
CA PRO A 10 1.28 -13.87 4.91
C PRO A 10 -0.08 -13.29 5.31
N SER A 11 -0.94 -14.04 6.00
CA SER A 11 -2.28 -13.59 6.39
C SER A 11 -2.27 -12.21 7.08
N ALA A 12 -1.19 -11.92 7.81
CA ALA A 12 -0.94 -10.63 8.45
C ALA A 12 -0.87 -9.43 7.47
N VAL A 13 -0.39 -9.64 6.24
CA VAL A 13 -0.33 -8.59 5.20
C VAL A 13 -1.72 -8.35 4.61
N GLU A 14 -2.53 -9.39 4.44
CA GLU A 14 -3.92 -9.23 3.99
C GLU A 14 -4.76 -8.45 5.01
N ASP A 15 -4.60 -8.75 6.30
CA ASP A 15 -5.35 -8.07 7.36
C ASP A 15 -4.95 -6.61 7.50
N LEU A 16 -3.66 -6.32 7.46
CA LEU A 16 -3.14 -4.96 7.37
C LEU A 16 -3.70 -4.21 6.16
N ALA A 17 -3.71 -4.86 4.99
CA ALA A 17 -4.16 -4.20 3.77
C ALA A 17 -5.68 -3.96 3.77
N ARG A 18 -6.47 -4.85 4.39
CA ARG A 18 -7.89 -4.59 4.70
C ARG A 18 -8.07 -3.39 5.63
N LYS A 19 -7.29 -3.28 6.71
CA LYS A 19 -7.34 -2.14 7.63
C LYS A 19 -6.95 -0.83 6.93
N ALA A 20 -5.91 -0.86 6.09
CA ALA A 20 -5.50 0.29 5.29
C ALA A 20 -6.61 0.77 4.36
N LEU A 21 -7.31 -0.17 3.71
CA LEU A 21 -8.46 0.14 2.88
C LEU A 21 -9.62 0.73 3.69
N GLU A 22 -9.96 0.13 4.83
CA GLU A 22 -11.05 0.63 5.69
C GLU A 22 -10.81 2.06 6.16
N ILE A 23 -9.61 2.34 6.67
CA ILE A 23 -9.20 3.69 7.09
C ILE A 23 -9.27 4.67 5.92
N ALA A 24 -8.74 4.28 4.76
CA ALA A 24 -8.74 5.14 3.57
C ALA A 24 -10.15 5.41 3.05
N LEU A 25 -11.04 4.41 3.01
CA LEU A 25 -12.43 4.59 2.57
C LEU A 25 -13.23 5.45 3.54
N ASN A 26 -13.06 5.25 4.85
CA ASN A 26 -13.77 6.04 5.86
C ASN A 26 -13.40 7.53 5.79
N HIS A 27 -12.17 7.85 5.42
CA HIS A 27 -11.70 9.24 5.37
C HIS A 27 -11.86 9.88 3.98
N TYR A 28 -11.39 9.22 2.92
CA TYR A 28 -11.38 9.78 1.56
C TYR A 28 -12.65 9.49 0.76
N GLY A 29 -13.43 8.48 1.16
CA GLY A 29 -14.69 8.12 0.53
C GLY A 29 -14.58 7.98 -0.98
N SER A 30 -15.35 8.81 -1.71
CA SER A 30 -15.38 8.78 -3.17
C SER A 30 -14.08 9.23 -3.84
N LEU A 31 -13.21 9.96 -3.15
CA LEU A 31 -11.94 10.44 -3.70
C LEU A 31 -10.89 9.33 -3.81
N LEU A 32 -11.07 8.22 -3.09
CA LEU A 32 -10.15 7.09 -3.13
C LEU A 32 -10.26 6.36 -4.47
N GLU A 33 -9.16 6.34 -5.22
CA GLU A 33 -9.04 5.65 -6.50
C GLU A 33 -8.31 4.30 -6.35
N GLY A 34 -7.44 4.16 -5.35
CA GLY A 34 -6.73 2.92 -5.13
C GLY A 34 -5.94 2.83 -3.83
N VAL A 35 -5.68 1.60 -3.41
CA VAL A 35 -4.82 1.27 -2.26
C VAL A 35 -3.94 0.08 -2.62
N ALA A 36 -2.64 0.22 -2.39
CA ALA A 36 -1.69 -0.87 -2.46
C ALA A 36 -0.83 -0.92 -1.19
N VAL A 37 -0.39 -2.11 -0.83
CA VAL A 37 0.42 -2.36 0.36
C VAL A 37 1.58 -3.25 0.00
N ARG A 38 2.77 -2.93 0.48
CA ARG A 38 3.92 -3.83 0.39
C ARG A 38 4.65 -3.92 1.72
N THR A 39 5.29 -5.06 1.94
CA THR A 39 6.23 -5.26 3.04
C THR A 39 7.64 -5.13 2.53
N VAL A 40 8.41 -4.21 3.10
CA VAL A 40 9.83 -4.05 2.83
C VAL A 40 10.60 -4.83 3.90
N ARG A 41 11.42 -5.78 3.47
CA ARG A 41 12.34 -6.45 4.41
C ARG A 41 13.37 -5.44 4.89
N ALA A 42 13.58 -5.40 6.20
CA ALA A 42 14.70 -4.68 6.76
C ALA A 42 16.02 -5.33 6.31
N TYR A 43 17.09 -4.54 6.23
CA TYR A 43 18.40 -4.98 5.73
C TYR A 43 19.07 -6.03 6.65
N CYS A 44 18.53 -6.26 7.85
CA CYS A 44 18.98 -7.28 8.81
C CYS A 44 17.97 -8.42 8.93
N GLU A 45 18.45 -9.67 8.91
CA GLU A 45 17.62 -10.89 8.96
C GLU A 45 16.79 -11.06 10.26
N GLU A 46 17.14 -10.33 11.33
CA GLU A 46 16.42 -10.33 12.61
C GLU A 46 15.43 -9.16 12.78
N GLU A 47 15.37 -8.23 11.82
CA GLU A 47 14.52 -7.05 11.93
C GLU A 47 13.12 -7.29 11.36
N LYS A 48 12.12 -6.86 12.13
CA LYS A 48 10.70 -6.95 11.74
C LYS A 48 10.46 -6.22 10.42
N PRO A 49 9.58 -6.74 9.56
CA PRO A 49 9.29 -6.10 8.28
C PRO A 49 8.71 -4.70 8.49
N PHE A 50 9.10 -3.78 7.61
CA PHE A 50 8.51 -2.44 7.52
C PHE A 50 7.38 -2.48 6.49
N VAL A 51 6.34 -1.70 6.71
CA VAL A 51 5.16 -1.67 5.83
C VAL A 51 5.10 -0.35 5.11
N GLU A 52 4.84 -0.41 3.81
CA GLU A 52 4.50 0.76 3.02
C GLU A 52 3.10 0.63 2.44
N VAL A 53 2.29 1.66 2.65
CA VAL A 53 0.93 1.79 2.12
C VAL A 53 0.92 2.92 1.12
N TYR A 54 0.35 2.67 -0.06
CA TYR A 54 0.22 3.60 -1.15
C TYR A 54 -1.25 3.90 -1.35
N LEU A 55 -1.63 5.16 -1.15
CA LEU A 55 -2.97 5.67 -1.35
C LEU A 55 -3.03 6.52 -2.62
N PHE A 56 -3.98 6.21 -3.49
CA PHE A 56 -4.19 6.91 -4.74
C PHE A 56 -5.52 7.65 -4.68
N LEU A 57 -5.48 8.96 -4.85
CA LEU A 57 -6.65 9.84 -4.78
C LEU A 57 -6.89 10.53 -6.12
N GLU A 58 -8.15 10.85 -6.41
CA GLU A 58 -8.51 11.68 -7.56
C GLU A 58 -7.87 13.08 -7.44
N GLU A 59 -7.97 13.68 -6.26
CA GLU A 59 -7.37 14.97 -5.90
C GLU A 59 -6.86 14.98 -4.44
N LEU A 60 -6.02 15.95 -4.07
CA LEU A 60 -5.56 16.07 -2.69
C LEU A 60 -6.70 16.61 -1.81
N PRO A 61 -6.93 16.00 -0.63
CA PRO A 61 -7.88 16.51 0.34
C PRO A 61 -7.40 17.86 0.90
N LEU A 62 -8.33 18.67 1.39
CA LEU A 62 -8.01 19.92 2.09
C LEU A 62 -7.41 19.67 3.49
N GLU A 63 -7.75 18.54 4.09
CA GLU A 63 -7.24 18.12 5.40
C GLU A 63 -6.27 16.95 5.23
N GLU A 64 -5.07 17.08 5.80
CA GLU A 64 -4.11 15.98 5.86
C GLU A 64 -4.52 14.98 6.95
N MET A 65 -4.68 13.71 6.59
CA MET A 65 -4.88 12.62 7.54
C MET A 65 -3.54 12.02 7.94
N ASP A 66 -3.34 11.85 9.24
CA ASP A 66 -2.27 10.98 9.76
C ASP A 66 -2.69 9.50 9.67
N ALA A 67 -2.71 9.01 8.43
CA ALA A 67 -3.03 7.63 8.10
C ALA A 67 -2.03 6.65 8.73
N ALA A 68 -0.77 7.08 8.88
CA ALA A 68 0.32 6.25 9.39
C ALA A 68 0.10 5.92 10.87
N SER A 69 -0.22 6.92 11.70
CA SER A 69 -0.53 6.69 13.11
C SER A 69 -1.79 5.85 13.29
N ALA A 70 -2.85 6.13 12.50
CA ALA A 70 -4.09 5.34 12.57
C ALA A 70 -3.85 3.86 12.22
N LEU A 71 -3.03 3.60 11.20
CA LEU A 71 -2.64 2.25 10.83
C LEU A 71 -1.76 1.60 11.88
N LEU A 72 -0.75 2.30 12.38
CA LEU A 72 0.17 1.77 13.39
C LEU A 72 -0.57 1.34 14.67
N LEU A 73 -1.52 2.15 15.15
CA LEU A 73 -2.36 1.83 16.30
C LEU A 73 -3.29 0.63 16.07
N SER A 74 -3.58 0.30 14.81
CA SER A 74 -4.43 -0.82 14.46
C SER A 74 -3.67 -2.14 14.31
N LEU A 75 -2.34 -2.09 14.25
CA LEU A 75 -1.51 -3.29 14.03
C LEU A 75 -1.25 -4.02 15.34
N GLU A 76 -1.03 -5.34 15.24
CA GLU A 76 -0.59 -6.12 16.39
C GLU A 76 0.83 -5.72 16.81
N ASP A 77 0.99 -5.46 18.10
CA ASP A 77 2.26 -5.04 18.68
C ASP A 77 3.36 -6.04 18.35
N GLY A 78 4.44 -5.51 17.77
CA GLY A 78 5.65 -6.26 17.53
C GLY A 78 5.64 -7.18 16.31
N LEU A 79 4.64 -7.08 15.41
CA LEU A 79 4.65 -7.81 14.14
C LEU A 79 5.40 -7.05 13.02
N TYR A 80 5.40 -5.72 13.08
CA TYR A 80 6.06 -4.83 12.13
C TYR A 80 7.02 -3.87 12.84
N SER A 81 8.06 -3.39 12.14
CA SER A 81 8.97 -2.35 12.66
C SER A 81 8.40 -0.93 12.50
N GLY A 82 7.46 -0.75 11.58
CA GLY A 82 6.75 0.51 11.36
C GLY A 82 5.90 0.51 10.10
N VAL A 83 5.20 1.62 9.88
CA VAL A 83 4.35 1.90 8.72
C VAL A 83 4.74 3.25 8.13
N ALA A 84 4.87 3.31 6.81
CA ALA A 84 4.83 4.56 6.05
C ALA A 84 3.59 4.56 5.16
N VAL A 85 2.92 5.70 5.07
CA VAL A 85 1.80 5.91 4.15
C VAL A 85 2.20 7.00 3.17
N PHE A 86 2.11 6.67 1.89
CA PHE A 86 2.38 7.58 0.79
C PHE A 86 1.08 7.86 0.04
N THR A 87 0.71 9.13 -0.02
CA THR A 87 -0.50 9.57 -0.70
C THR A 87 -0.13 10.27 -1.99
N PHE A 88 -0.72 9.84 -3.10
CA PHE A 88 -0.52 10.41 -4.42
C PHE A 88 -1.86 10.75 -5.05
N THR A 89 -1.90 11.85 -5.80
CA THR A 89 -2.96 12.01 -6.80
C THR A 89 -2.70 11.07 -7.97
N THR A 90 -3.76 10.65 -8.66
CA THR A 90 -3.61 9.86 -9.90
C THR A 90 -2.70 10.55 -10.93
N ALA A 91 -2.80 11.88 -11.04
CA ALA A 91 -1.95 12.69 -11.92
C ALA A 91 -0.48 12.74 -11.49
N GLU A 92 -0.19 12.72 -10.18
CA GLU A 92 1.19 12.61 -9.68
C GLU A 92 1.74 11.19 -9.84
N ALA A 93 0.94 10.18 -9.52
CA ALA A 93 1.31 8.78 -9.66
C ALA A 93 1.71 8.46 -11.11
N GLN A 94 0.96 8.99 -12.09
CA GLN A 94 1.29 8.83 -13.50
C GLN A 94 2.61 9.48 -13.90
N ARG A 95 3.00 10.59 -13.26
CA ARG A 95 4.28 11.28 -13.50
C ARG A 95 5.46 10.55 -12.86
N ARG A 96 5.23 9.76 -11.81
CA ARG A 96 6.25 8.98 -11.08
C ARG A 96 6.14 7.48 -11.36
N VAL A 97 5.58 7.12 -12.51
CA VAL A 97 5.16 5.74 -12.79
C VAL A 97 6.32 4.75 -12.69
N ASP A 98 7.52 5.09 -13.13
CA ASP A 98 8.68 4.18 -13.07
C ASP A 98 9.07 3.81 -11.63
N ALA A 99 9.02 4.79 -10.72
CA ALA A 99 9.31 4.56 -9.31
C ALA A 99 8.22 3.73 -8.62
N LEU A 100 6.96 3.98 -9.00
CA LEU A 100 5.80 3.28 -8.43
C LEU A 100 5.62 1.89 -9.03
N ALA A 101 5.93 1.66 -10.30
CA ALA A 101 5.77 0.37 -10.97
C ALA A 101 6.58 -0.72 -10.24
N SER A 102 7.82 -0.40 -9.87
CA SER A 102 8.66 -1.30 -9.06
C SER A 102 8.02 -1.61 -7.70
N ALA A 103 7.62 -0.58 -6.95
CA ALA A 103 6.98 -0.75 -5.65
C ALA A 103 5.66 -1.54 -5.71
N LEU A 104 4.84 -1.30 -6.74
CA LEU A 104 3.55 -1.97 -6.96
C LEU A 104 3.70 -3.39 -7.51
N SER A 105 4.82 -3.72 -8.15
CA SER A 105 5.10 -5.08 -8.65
C SER A 105 5.40 -6.06 -7.53
N GLU A 106 5.97 -5.57 -6.43
CA GLU A 106 6.29 -6.34 -5.22
C GLU A 106 5.17 -6.27 -4.16
N GLY A 107 4.17 -5.40 -4.38
CA GLY A 107 3.06 -5.16 -3.46
C GLY A 107 1.76 -5.89 -3.83
N VAL A 108 0.79 -5.78 -2.92
CA VAL A 108 -0.58 -6.25 -3.07
C VAL A 108 -1.49 -5.04 -3.29
N ILE A 109 -2.18 -5.01 -4.44
CA ILE A 109 -3.24 -4.04 -4.70
C ILE A 109 -4.52 -4.56 -4.03
N VAL A 110 -5.04 -3.82 -3.06
CA VAL A 110 -6.24 -4.22 -2.30
C VAL A 110 -7.50 -3.46 -2.68
N TYR A 111 -7.33 -2.33 -3.36
CA TYR A 111 -8.45 -1.60 -3.94
C TYR A 111 -8.00 -0.88 -5.20
N ASP A 112 -8.84 -0.94 -6.22
CA ASP A 112 -8.61 -0.28 -7.50
C ASP A 112 -9.96 0.03 -8.16
N LYS A 113 -10.41 1.29 -8.02
CA LYS A 113 -11.76 1.71 -8.41
C LYS A 113 -12.00 1.66 -9.93
N ARG A 114 -10.94 1.87 -10.73
CA ARG A 114 -11.02 2.00 -12.20
C ARG A 114 -9.85 1.34 -12.96
N GLY A 115 -9.11 0.46 -12.30
CA GLY A 115 -7.90 -0.14 -12.88
C GLY A 115 -6.72 0.83 -12.95
N VAL A 116 -6.74 1.93 -12.19
CA VAL A 116 -5.71 2.97 -12.22
C VAL A 116 -4.40 2.42 -11.66
N VAL A 117 -4.46 1.78 -10.49
CA VAL A 117 -3.26 1.22 -9.84
C VAL A 117 -2.70 0.06 -10.64
N SER A 118 -3.59 -0.78 -11.20
CA SER A 118 -3.20 -1.90 -12.05
C SER A 118 -2.45 -1.42 -13.30
N LYS A 119 -2.90 -0.34 -13.94
CA LYS A 119 -2.20 0.27 -15.09
C LYS A 119 -0.83 0.82 -14.73
N LEU A 120 -0.70 1.45 -13.55
CA LEU A 120 0.59 1.97 -13.07
C LEU A 120 1.62 0.85 -12.90
N ARG A 121 1.17 -0.37 -12.55
CA ARG A 121 2.04 -1.56 -12.41
C ARG A 121 2.50 -2.15 -13.75
N GLU A 122 1.77 -1.92 -14.85
CA GLU A 122 2.04 -2.54 -16.15
C GLU A 122 3.11 -1.82 -16.99
N VAL A 123 3.55 -0.64 -16.57
CA VAL A 123 4.55 0.15 -17.28
C VAL A 123 5.93 -0.50 -17.12
N LYS A 124 6.55 -0.84 -18.27
CA LYS A 124 7.87 -1.47 -18.40
C LYS A 124 8.89 -0.52 -18.98
#